data_AF-H6C059-F1
#
_entry.id   AF-H6C059-F1
#
_cell.length_a   1.000
_cell.length_b   1.000
_cell.length_c   1.000
_cell.angle_alpha   90.00
_cell.angle_beta   90.00
_cell.angle_gamma   90.00
#
_symmetry.space_group_name_H-M   'P 1'
#
loop_
_entity.id
_entity.type
_entity.pdbx_description
1 polymer ?
#
loop_
_entity_poly.entity_id
_entity_poly.type
_entity_poly.pdbx_seq_one_letter_code
_entity_poly.pdbx_strand_id
1 'polypeptide(L)'
;MESKSPAARRPITELTLLCLIVESNPEGWPRLAAVIDSDPSFMIFRRFGYLRTRLLVWHQDRLREIESTLEGLDWEDFNNEPYKRALCCRQGDDRRIPAKRRHLFQQLSEELKRYDDLLRRCAEVRQYDAPSHRDREAVATFIWNDGELSSLDRSYIRHVDDLVALCSDKESSWIHGVLLALSLKIAAGRSLIRYCFRSSTQRRKLNGGSVLRLELIDKERFDAFVAFIFTMILVFLIMGPVMILYKIRNMDGYRQILVALAFASMFAGLCSSATSAKRHEVFAATAA
;
A
#
# COMPACT_ATOMS: atom_id res chain seq x y z
N MET A 1 45.89 -29.45 -39.30
CA MET A 1 46.39 -28.85 -38.05
C MET A 1 45.57 -27.60 -37.79
N GLU A 2 44.53 -27.77 -36.98
CA GLU A 2 43.50 -26.76 -36.72
C GLU A 2 43.89 -25.97 -35.48
N SER A 3 44.38 -24.74 -35.69
CA SER A 3 44.78 -23.83 -34.62
C SER A 3 43.54 -23.12 -34.07
N LYS A 4 42.99 -23.62 -32.95
CA LYS A 4 41.94 -22.96 -32.18
C LYS A 4 42.49 -21.71 -31.50
N SER A 5 42.11 -20.54 -32.00
CA SER A 5 42.25 -19.27 -31.29
C SER A 5 41.37 -19.27 -30.04
N PRO A 6 41.87 -18.88 -28.85
CA PRO A 6 41.05 -18.82 -27.65
C PRO A 6 40.08 -17.64 -27.74
N ALA A 7 38.78 -17.92 -27.57
CA ALA A 7 37.75 -16.90 -27.43
C ALA A 7 38.05 -16.06 -26.18
N ALA A 8 38.44 -14.80 -26.39
CA ALA A 8 38.59 -13.82 -25.34
C ALA A 8 37.25 -13.61 -24.64
N ARG A 9 37.12 -14.13 -23.41
CA ARG A 9 36.02 -13.77 -22.51
C ARG A 9 36.17 -12.29 -22.17
N ARG A 10 35.31 -11.46 -22.74
CA ARG A 10 35.20 -10.05 -22.33
C ARG A 10 34.69 -10.02 -20.88
N PRO A 11 35.31 -9.23 -19.98
CA PRO A 11 34.81 -9.07 -18.62
C PRO A 11 33.41 -8.45 -18.65
N ILE A 12 32.51 -8.96 -17.81
CA ILE A 12 31.18 -8.40 -17.54
C ILE A 12 31.40 -7.13 -16.71
N THR A 13 31.96 -6.09 -17.31
CA THR A 13 32.10 -4.77 -16.72
C THR A 13 31.13 -3.86 -17.46
N GLU A 14 30.14 -3.37 -16.71
CA GLU A 14 29.01 -2.55 -17.16
C GLU A 14 27.87 -3.33 -17.85
N LEU A 15 27.08 -4.05 -17.04
CA LEU A 15 25.65 -4.11 -17.29
C LEU A 15 25.15 -2.66 -17.26
N THR A 16 25.04 -2.01 -18.41
CA THR A 16 24.26 -0.78 -18.56
C THR A 16 22.88 -1.09 -18.03
N LEU A 17 22.60 -0.67 -16.79
CA LEU A 17 21.25 -0.73 -16.23
C LEU A 17 20.34 0.02 -17.20
N LEU A 18 19.56 -0.74 -17.98
CA LEU A 18 18.52 -0.22 -18.86
C LEU A 18 17.40 0.30 -17.97
N CYS A 19 17.61 1.49 -17.43
CA CYS A 19 16.62 2.19 -16.66
C CYS A 19 15.65 2.86 -17.63
N LEU A 20 14.35 2.64 -17.46
CA LEU A 20 13.32 3.32 -18.24
C LEU A 20 13.42 4.83 -17.94
N ILE A 21 13.78 5.62 -18.95
CA ILE A 21 13.85 7.07 -18.88
C ILE A 21 12.44 7.58 -19.19
N VAL A 22 11.89 8.44 -18.34
CA VAL A 22 10.50 8.90 -18.50
C VAL A 22 10.32 9.65 -19.81
N GLU A 23 11.26 10.55 -20.10
CA GLU A 23 11.22 11.49 -21.22
C GLU A 23 11.44 10.84 -22.58
N SER A 24 12.00 9.63 -22.62
CA SER A 24 12.14 8.89 -23.88
C SER A 24 10.82 8.27 -24.37
N ASN A 25 9.76 8.31 -23.56
CA ASN A 25 8.47 7.74 -23.93
C ASN A 25 7.60 8.78 -24.65
N PRO A 26 6.80 8.33 -25.64
CA PRO A 26 5.81 9.17 -26.31
C PRO A 26 4.82 9.80 -25.33
N GLU A 27 4.37 11.00 -25.70
CA GLU A 27 3.35 11.80 -25.03
C GLU A 27 2.05 11.01 -24.77
N GLY A 28 1.39 11.29 -23.64
CA GLY A 28 0.16 10.59 -23.22
C GLY A 28 0.38 9.33 -22.36
N TRP A 29 -0.33 8.24 -22.66
CA TRP A 29 -0.34 7.02 -21.82
C TRP A 29 1.05 6.39 -21.57
N PRO A 30 1.95 6.28 -22.57
CA PRO A 30 3.28 5.71 -22.35
C PRO A 30 4.10 6.53 -21.34
N ARG A 31 4.07 7.86 -21.45
CA ARG A 31 4.75 8.76 -20.49
C ARG A 31 4.10 8.71 -19.11
N LEU A 32 2.77 8.66 -19.01
CA LEU A 32 2.08 8.48 -17.73
C LEU A 32 2.48 7.18 -17.05
N ALA A 33 2.49 6.07 -17.79
CA ALA A 33 2.91 4.76 -17.27
C ALA A 33 4.37 4.81 -16.79
N ALA A 34 5.26 5.46 -17.57
CA ALA A 34 6.64 5.66 -17.18
C ALA A 34 6.82 6.46 -15.88
N VAL A 35 6.00 7.49 -15.67
CA VAL A 35 6.00 8.26 -14.40
C VAL A 35 5.47 7.44 -13.25
N ILE A 36 4.35 6.73 -13.42
CA ILE A 36 3.76 5.88 -12.37
C ILE A 36 4.72 4.77 -11.95
N ASP A 37 5.45 4.17 -12.89
CA ASP A 37 6.47 3.13 -12.62
C ASP A 37 7.82 3.71 -12.14
N SER A 38 8.02 5.03 -12.25
CA SER A 38 9.30 5.65 -11.89
C SER A 38 9.61 5.57 -10.39
N ASP A 39 8.58 5.55 -9.54
CA ASP A 39 8.65 5.44 -8.08
C ASP A 39 7.53 4.53 -7.54
N PRO A 40 7.83 3.56 -6.65
CA PRO A 40 6.81 2.74 -6.00
C PRO A 40 5.68 3.54 -5.31
N SER A 41 5.98 4.75 -4.79
CA SER A 41 4.96 5.64 -4.19
C SER A 41 3.92 6.14 -5.20
N PHE A 42 4.27 6.16 -6.49
CA PHE A 42 3.40 6.66 -7.54
C PHE A 42 2.52 5.56 -8.15
N MET A 43 2.66 4.30 -7.73
CA MET A 43 1.78 3.18 -8.09
C MET A 43 0.39 3.30 -7.44
N ILE A 44 -0.31 4.36 -7.80
CA ILE A 44 -1.63 4.76 -7.30
C ILE A 44 -2.66 4.47 -8.37
N PHE A 45 -3.62 3.61 -8.04
CA PHE A 45 -4.68 3.20 -8.97
C PHE A 45 -6.05 3.22 -8.29
N ARG A 46 -7.10 3.16 -9.11
CA ARG A 46 -8.46 2.99 -8.61
C ARG A 46 -8.74 1.55 -8.23
N ARG A 47 -9.35 1.33 -7.06
CA ARG A 47 -9.83 0.01 -6.65
C ARG A 47 -11.19 -0.36 -7.23
N PHE A 48 -11.97 0.62 -7.70
CA PHE A 48 -13.34 0.46 -8.20
C PHE A 48 -14.27 -0.21 -7.18
N GLY A 49 -14.16 0.19 -5.91
CA GLY A 49 -14.84 -0.47 -4.79
C GLY A 49 -16.37 -0.46 -4.92
N TYR A 50 -16.93 0.64 -5.41
CA TYR A 50 -18.37 0.75 -5.66
C TYR A 50 -18.86 -0.24 -6.73
N LEU A 51 -18.17 -0.32 -7.88
CA LEU A 51 -18.55 -1.23 -8.97
C LEU A 51 -18.45 -2.69 -8.55
N ARG A 52 -17.37 -3.05 -7.87
CA ARG A 52 -17.18 -4.37 -7.28
C ARG A 52 -18.30 -4.74 -6.31
N THR A 53 -18.69 -3.79 -5.45
CA THR A 53 -19.77 -4.01 -4.47
C THR A 53 -21.13 -4.18 -5.15
N ARG A 54 -21.41 -3.42 -6.22
CA ARG A 54 -22.63 -3.62 -7.04
C ARG A 54 -22.71 -5.02 -7.63
N LEU A 55 -21.60 -5.54 -8.14
CA LEU A 55 -21.55 -6.90 -8.65
C LEU A 55 -21.73 -7.94 -7.54
N LEU A 56 -21.14 -7.73 -6.35
CA LEU A 56 -21.35 -8.62 -5.20
C LEU A 56 -22.83 -8.71 -4.81
N VAL A 57 -23.50 -7.56 -4.66
CA VAL A 57 -24.92 -7.52 -4.30
C VAL A 57 -25.79 -8.16 -5.39
N TRP A 58 -25.42 -7.99 -6.67
CA TRP A 58 -26.10 -8.66 -7.78
C TRP A 58 -25.99 -10.19 -7.69
N HIS A 59 -24.79 -10.73 -7.44
CA HIS A 59 -24.61 -12.18 -7.27
C HIS A 59 -25.30 -12.71 -6.01
N GLN A 60 -25.36 -11.94 -4.92
CA GLN A 60 -26.10 -12.33 -3.72
C GLN A 60 -27.59 -12.51 -4.00
N ASP A 61 -28.20 -11.57 -4.74
CA ASP A 61 -29.60 -11.64 -5.10
C ASP A 61 -29.87 -12.85 -6.02
N ARG A 62 -28.97 -13.11 -6.98
CA ARG A 62 -29.05 -14.28 -7.86
C ARG A 62 -28.94 -15.60 -7.09
N LEU A 63 -28.05 -15.68 -6.10
CA LEU A 63 -27.95 -16.86 -5.24
C LEU A 63 -29.22 -17.04 -4.40
N ARG A 64 -29.80 -15.96 -3.87
CA ARG A 64 -31.09 -16.00 -3.15
C ARG A 64 -32.23 -16.53 -4.03
N GLU A 65 -32.29 -16.14 -5.31
CA GLU A 65 -33.29 -16.68 -6.25
C GLU A 65 -33.15 -18.21 -6.42
N ILE A 66 -31.91 -18.70 -6.58
CA ILE A 66 -31.63 -20.13 -6.72
C ILE A 66 -31.98 -20.87 -5.42
N GLU A 67 -31.59 -20.33 -4.27
CA GLU A 67 -31.90 -20.85 -2.93
C GLU A 67 -33.42 -20.98 -2.73
N SER A 68 -34.18 -19.91 -2.99
CA SER A 68 -35.63 -19.91 -2.88
C SER A 68 -36.29 -20.91 -3.83
N THR A 69 -35.75 -21.06 -5.05
CA THR A 69 -36.27 -22.05 -6.01
C THR A 69 -35.99 -23.48 -5.56
N LEU A 70 -34.80 -23.76 -5.00
CA LEU A 70 -34.45 -25.06 -4.44
C LEU A 70 -35.33 -25.39 -3.22
N GLU A 71 -35.50 -24.44 -2.30
CA GLU A 71 -36.37 -24.58 -1.14
C GLU A 71 -37.83 -24.87 -1.58
N GLY A 72 -38.31 -24.18 -2.61
CA GLY A 72 -39.62 -24.45 -3.21
C GLY A 72 -39.76 -25.89 -3.71
N LEU A 73 -38.77 -26.40 -4.46
CA LEU A 73 -38.76 -27.79 -4.92
C LEU A 73 -38.72 -28.80 -3.77
N ASP A 74 -37.98 -28.48 -2.70
CA ASP A 74 -37.86 -29.35 -1.54
C ASP A 74 -39.20 -29.45 -0.78
N TRP A 75 -39.89 -28.33 -0.60
CA TRP A 75 -41.25 -28.31 -0.02
C TRP A 75 -42.29 -28.95 -0.93
N GLU A 76 -42.22 -28.76 -2.24
CA GLU A 76 -43.11 -29.42 -3.21
C GLU A 76 -42.96 -30.95 -3.14
N ASP A 77 -41.73 -31.47 -3.10
CA ASP A 77 -41.46 -32.90 -2.96
C ASP A 77 -41.89 -33.42 -1.58
N PHE A 78 -41.69 -32.63 -0.52
CA PHE A 78 -42.08 -33.00 0.85
C PHE A 78 -43.59 -33.16 1.02
N ASN A 79 -44.37 -32.24 0.44
CA ASN A 79 -45.83 -32.22 0.53
C ASN A 79 -46.50 -33.27 -0.37
N ASN A 80 -45.77 -33.83 -1.34
CA ASN A 80 -46.27 -34.88 -2.22
C ASN A 80 -45.70 -36.25 -1.86
N GLU A 81 -46.50 -37.09 -1.19
CA GLU A 81 -46.11 -38.45 -0.76
C GLU A 81 -45.38 -39.33 -1.81
N PRO A 82 -45.78 -39.39 -3.10
CA PRO A 82 -45.04 -40.18 -4.09
C PRO A 82 -43.64 -39.63 -4.40
N TYR A 83 -43.42 -38.34 -4.17
CA TYR A 83 -42.19 -37.63 -4.52
C TYR A 83 -41.24 -37.43 -3.33
N LYS A 84 -41.74 -37.57 -2.11
CA LYS A 84 -40.99 -37.50 -0.85
C LYS A 84 -39.76 -38.41 -0.80
N ARG A 85 -39.83 -39.59 -1.44
CA ARG A 85 -38.68 -40.52 -1.54
C ARG A 85 -37.52 -39.98 -2.37
N ALA A 86 -37.77 -39.06 -3.30
CA ALA A 86 -36.71 -38.48 -4.12
C ALA A 86 -35.79 -37.53 -3.34
N LEU A 87 -36.29 -36.91 -2.27
CA LEU A 87 -35.48 -36.12 -1.33
C LEU A 87 -34.34 -36.96 -0.71
N CYS A 88 -34.58 -38.26 -0.52
CA CYS A 88 -33.60 -39.18 0.06
C CYS A 88 -32.70 -39.85 -0.99
N CYS A 89 -32.92 -39.64 -2.29
CA CYS A 89 -32.19 -40.34 -3.35
C CYS A 89 -31.85 -39.41 -4.52
N ARG A 90 -30.66 -38.79 -4.45
CA ARG A 90 -30.10 -37.94 -5.52
C ARG A 90 -30.15 -38.59 -6.91
N GLN A 91 -29.74 -39.86 -7.01
CA GLN A 91 -29.76 -40.58 -8.31
C GLN A 91 -31.20 -40.80 -8.82
N GLY A 92 -32.17 -40.95 -7.93
CA GLY A 92 -33.58 -41.06 -8.29
C GLY A 92 -34.15 -39.74 -8.80
N ASP A 93 -33.79 -38.64 -8.15
CA ASP A 93 -34.18 -37.29 -8.57
C ASP A 93 -33.56 -36.89 -9.91
N ASP A 94 -32.29 -37.22 -10.14
CA ASP A 94 -31.58 -36.98 -11.42
C ASP A 94 -32.26 -37.66 -12.63
N ARG A 95 -33.01 -38.74 -12.40
CA ARG A 95 -33.71 -39.49 -13.46
C ARG A 95 -35.06 -38.87 -13.83
N ARG A 96 -35.53 -37.87 -13.08
CA ARG A 96 -36.78 -37.15 -13.39
C ARG A 96 -36.63 -36.31 -14.65
N ILE A 97 -37.74 -36.11 -15.37
CA ILE A 97 -37.77 -35.37 -16.62
C ILE A 97 -38.78 -34.21 -16.46
N PRO A 98 -38.33 -32.94 -16.48
CA PRO A 98 -36.93 -32.49 -16.50
C PRO A 98 -36.23 -32.64 -15.13
N ALA A 99 -34.91 -32.81 -15.13
CA ALA A 99 -34.08 -32.90 -13.91
C ALA A 99 -33.84 -31.51 -13.30
N LYS A 100 -34.91 -30.85 -12.84
CA LYS A 100 -34.90 -29.44 -12.39
C LYS A 100 -33.83 -29.16 -11.33
N ARG A 101 -33.81 -29.97 -10.26
CA ARG A 101 -32.87 -29.79 -9.13
C ARG A 101 -31.41 -29.93 -9.57
N ARG A 102 -31.10 -30.91 -10.44
CA ARG A 102 -29.75 -31.09 -11.01
C ARG A 102 -29.30 -29.86 -11.80
N HIS A 103 -30.16 -29.29 -12.64
CA HIS A 103 -29.85 -28.07 -13.38
C HIS A 103 -29.66 -26.87 -12.46
N LEU A 104 -30.48 -26.72 -11.41
CA LEU A 104 -30.30 -25.68 -10.41
C LEU A 104 -28.98 -25.84 -9.64
N PHE A 105 -28.57 -27.05 -9.31
CA PHE A 105 -27.25 -27.28 -8.69
C PHE A 105 -26.08 -26.91 -9.59
N GLN A 106 -26.20 -27.13 -10.90
CA GLN A 106 -25.18 -26.67 -11.86
C GLN A 106 -25.09 -25.14 -11.87
N GLN A 107 -26.24 -24.46 -11.95
CA GLN A 107 -26.30 -23.00 -11.89
C GLN A 107 -25.79 -22.44 -10.56
N LEU A 108 -26.16 -23.08 -9.44
CA LEU A 108 -25.70 -22.74 -8.10
C LEU A 108 -24.17 -22.84 -8.01
N SER A 109 -23.59 -23.94 -8.50
CA SER A 109 -22.14 -24.15 -8.45
C SER A 109 -21.38 -23.09 -9.26
N GLU A 110 -21.91 -22.69 -10.41
CA GLU A 110 -21.29 -21.65 -11.25
C GLU A 110 -21.42 -20.25 -10.62
N GLU A 111 -22.61 -19.88 -10.14
CA GLU A 111 -22.83 -18.57 -9.51
C GLU A 111 -22.09 -18.43 -8.19
N LEU A 112 -22.05 -19.48 -7.38
CA LEU A 112 -21.32 -19.47 -6.11
C LEU A 112 -19.82 -19.29 -6.34
N LYS A 113 -19.26 -19.97 -7.36
CA LYS A 113 -17.87 -19.76 -7.76
C LYS A 113 -17.59 -18.30 -8.17
N ARG A 114 -18.46 -17.72 -9.00
CA ARG A 114 -18.32 -16.31 -9.42
C ARG A 114 -18.37 -15.35 -8.24
N TYR A 115 -19.30 -15.58 -7.31
CA TYR A 115 -19.46 -14.81 -6.09
C TYR A 115 -18.22 -14.91 -5.20
N ASP A 116 -17.75 -16.12 -4.91
CA ASP A 116 -16.60 -16.37 -4.03
C ASP A 116 -15.30 -15.81 -4.62
N ASP A 117 -15.06 -16.00 -5.92
CA ASP A 117 -13.89 -15.46 -6.61
C ASP A 117 -13.92 -13.92 -6.64
N LEU A 118 -15.10 -13.32 -6.78
CA LEU A 118 -15.26 -11.87 -6.70
C LEU A 118 -15.04 -11.37 -5.26
N LEU A 119 -15.59 -12.07 -4.26
CA LEU A 119 -15.48 -11.70 -2.85
C LEU A 119 -14.01 -11.75 -2.39
N ARG A 120 -13.28 -12.81 -2.76
CA ARG A 120 -11.84 -12.94 -2.50
C ARG A 120 -11.05 -11.78 -3.09
N ARG A 121 -11.21 -11.52 -4.39
CA ARG A 121 -10.53 -10.39 -5.07
C ARG A 121 -10.89 -9.03 -4.45
N CYS A 122 -12.13 -8.86 -4.00
CA CYS A 122 -12.54 -7.66 -3.28
C CYS A 122 -11.86 -7.53 -1.91
N ALA A 123 -11.72 -8.63 -1.18
CA ALA A 123 -11.02 -8.66 0.10
C ALA A 123 -9.52 -8.37 -0.08
N GLU A 124 -8.86 -8.99 -1.05
CA GLU A 124 -7.45 -8.74 -1.41
C GLU A 124 -7.21 -7.27 -1.74
N VAL A 125 -8.04 -6.67 -2.60
CA VAL A 125 -7.88 -5.26 -2.98
C VAL A 125 -8.11 -4.31 -1.80
N ARG A 126 -8.89 -4.69 -0.78
CA ARG A 126 -9.08 -3.90 0.44
C ARG A 126 -7.89 -3.94 1.39
N GLN A 127 -6.94 -4.86 1.19
CA GLN A 127 -5.72 -4.93 2.00
C GLN A 127 -4.71 -3.84 1.61
N TYR A 128 -4.81 -3.29 0.39
CA TYR A 128 -3.99 -2.15 -0.01
C TYR A 128 -4.35 -0.90 0.77
N ASP A 129 -3.33 -0.12 1.09
CA ASP A 129 -3.51 1.14 1.82
C ASP A 129 -4.00 2.27 0.90
N ALA A 130 -4.54 3.30 1.53
CA ALA A 130 -4.79 4.56 0.87
C ALA A 130 -3.45 5.26 0.54
N PRO A 131 -3.34 5.93 -0.62
CA PRO A 131 -2.14 6.66 -0.97
C PRO A 131 -1.91 7.86 -0.04
N SER A 132 -0.64 8.20 0.21
CA SER A 132 -0.27 9.43 0.90
C SER A 132 -0.80 10.66 0.15
N HIS A 133 -1.23 11.68 0.90
CA HIS A 133 -1.72 12.94 0.30
C HIS A 133 -0.67 13.55 -0.64
N ARG A 134 0.60 13.53 -0.22
CA ARG A 134 1.71 14.10 -0.97
C ARG A 134 1.93 13.38 -2.30
N ASP A 135 1.98 12.04 -2.26
CA ASP A 135 2.27 11.24 -3.46
C ASP A 135 1.12 11.35 -4.46
N ARG A 136 -0.12 11.32 -3.97
CA ARG A 136 -1.32 11.60 -4.78
C ARG A 136 -1.26 12.99 -5.41
N GLU A 137 -0.85 14.01 -4.66
CA GLU A 137 -0.74 15.39 -5.15
C GLU A 137 0.38 15.54 -6.18
N ALA A 138 1.50 14.85 -6.03
CA ALA A 138 2.57 14.84 -7.02
C ALA A 138 2.10 14.23 -8.35
N VAL A 139 1.44 13.07 -8.29
CA VAL A 139 0.87 12.41 -9.48
C VAL A 139 -0.24 13.25 -10.11
N ALA A 140 -1.13 13.84 -9.30
CA ALA A 140 -2.17 14.75 -9.79
C ALA A 140 -1.56 15.99 -10.45
N THR A 141 -0.57 16.61 -9.83
CA THR A 141 0.10 17.79 -10.40
C THR A 141 0.74 17.44 -11.75
N PHE A 142 1.37 16.28 -11.86
CA PHE A 142 1.89 15.77 -13.13
C PHE A 142 0.79 15.61 -14.18
N ILE A 143 -0.27 14.86 -13.88
CA ILE A 143 -1.38 14.59 -14.80
C ILE A 143 -2.04 15.88 -15.33
N TRP A 144 -2.10 16.94 -14.52
CA TRP A 144 -2.66 18.23 -14.95
C TRP A 144 -1.67 19.10 -15.72
N ASN A 145 -0.38 19.07 -15.36
CA ASN A 145 0.65 19.89 -15.98
C ASN A 145 1.16 19.34 -17.32
N ASP A 146 1.16 18.02 -17.50
CA ASP A 146 1.63 17.36 -18.73
C ASP A 146 0.77 17.75 -19.95
N GLY A 147 -0.50 18.13 -19.74
CA GLY A 147 -1.33 18.75 -20.79
C GLY A 147 -1.76 17.81 -21.93
N GLU A 148 -1.16 16.64 -22.05
CA GLU A 148 -1.29 15.69 -23.17
C GLU A 148 -2.43 14.67 -23.01
N LEU A 149 -2.84 14.35 -21.78
CA LEU A 149 -3.93 13.40 -21.52
C LEU A 149 -5.30 14.02 -21.77
N SER A 150 -6.29 13.23 -22.22
CA SER A 150 -7.67 13.74 -22.33
C SER A 150 -8.25 14.06 -20.95
N SER A 151 -9.23 14.96 -20.87
CA SER A 151 -9.86 15.33 -19.58
C SER A 151 -10.50 14.14 -18.86
N LEU A 152 -11.01 13.16 -19.62
CA LEU A 152 -11.58 11.91 -19.10
C LEU A 152 -10.48 11.04 -18.48
N ASP A 153 -9.33 10.93 -19.15
CA ASP A 153 -8.22 10.10 -18.67
C ASP A 153 -7.59 10.67 -17.40
N ARG A 154 -7.63 11.99 -17.22
CA ARG A 154 -7.15 12.67 -16.00
C ARG A 154 -8.06 12.48 -14.79
N SER A 155 -9.32 12.06 -14.98
CA SER A 155 -10.31 12.13 -13.90
C SER A 155 -10.12 11.04 -12.84
N TYR A 156 -9.39 9.96 -13.12
CA TYR A 156 -9.30 8.82 -12.20
C TYR A 156 -8.72 9.20 -10.84
N ILE A 157 -7.70 10.07 -10.82
CA ILE A 157 -6.98 10.48 -9.61
C ILE A 157 -7.80 11.43 -8.72
N ARG A 158 -8.95 11.92 -9.21
CA ARG A 158 -9.90 12.74 -8.42
C ARG A 158 -10.75 11.89 -7.47
N HIS A 159 -10.84 10.58 -7.68
CA HIS A 159 -11.64 9.69 -6.83
C HIS A 159 -10.90 9.33 -5.54
N VAL A 160 -10.63 10.31 -4.68
CA VAL A 160 -9.79 10.17 -3.46
C VAL A 160 -10.17 8.93 -2.64
N ASP A 161 -11.47 8.71 -2.43
CA ASP A 161 -11.97 7.59 -1.63
C ASP A 161 -11.82 6.23 -2.31
N ASP A 162 -11.56 6.17 -3.62
CA ASP A 162 -11.47 4.95 -4.44
C ASP A 162 -10.03 4.66 -4.90
N LEU A 163 -9.03 5.39 -4.40
CA LEU A 163 -7.62 5.14 -4.70
C LEU A 163 -7.00 4.14 -3.73
N VAL A 164 -6.02 3.39 -4.23
CA VAL A 164 -5.15 2.49 -3.47
C VAL A 164 -3.70 2.66 -3.93
N ALA A 165 -2.76 2.50 -3.02
CA ALA A 165 -1.34 2.40 -3.32
C ALA A 165 -0.89 0.93 -3.28
N LEU A 166 -0.28 0.44 -4.37
CA LEU A 166 0.22 -0.94 -4.43
C LEU A 166 1.44 -1.13 -3.53
N CYS A 167 2.29 -0.12 -3.47
CA CYS A 167 3.47 -0.08 -2.61
C CYS A 167 3.27 1.06 -1.61
N SER A 168 2.72 0.73 -0.44
CA SER A 168 2.56 1.65 0.67
C SER A 168 3.57 1.30 1.75
N ASP A 169 4.51 2.21 2.00
CA ASP A 169 5.36 2.15 3.20
C ASP A 169 4.60 2.70 4.40
N LYS A 170 3.63 1.90 4.87
CA LYS A 170 2.82 2.22 6.05
C LYS A 170 3.64 2.32 7.34
N GLU A 171 4.92 1.90 7.31
CA GLU A 171 5.84 2.01 8.44
C GLU A 171 6.29 3.45 8.71
N SER A 172 6.04 4.39 7.80
CA SER A 172 6.32 5.79 8.05
C SER A 172 5.28 6.35 9.02
N SER A 173 5.58 6.29 10.33
CA SER A 173 4.79 6.96 11.36
C SER A 173 4.46 8.41 10.92
N TRP A 174 3.37 9.01 11.40
CA TRP A 174 3.06 10.44 11.27
C TRP A 174 4.31 11.33 11.43
N ILE A 175 5.25 10.91 12.28
CA ILE A 175 6.52 11.59 12.54
C ILE A 175 7.43 11.63 11.32
N HIS A 176 7.47 10.59 10.50
CA HIS A 176 8.17 10.61 9.21
C HIS A 176 7.58 11.70 8.30
N GLY A 177 6.26 11.85 8.25
CA GLY A 177 5.61 12.93 7.50
C GLY A 177 5.97 14.34 8.00
N VAL A 178 5.97 14.53 9.32
CA VAL A 178 6.37 15.82 9.94
C VAL A 178 7.85 16.11 9.73
N LEU A 179 8.72 15.11 9.92
CA LEU A 179 10.16 15.24 9.74
C LEU A 179 10.53 15.44 8.26
N LEU A 180 9.77 14.83 7.34
CA LEU A 180 9.87 15.08 5.90
C LEU A 180 9.47 16.52 5.56
N ALA A 181 8.37 17.03 6.12
CA ALA A 181 7.96 18.42 5.92
C ALA A 181 8.98 19.42 6.50
N LEU A 182 9.53 19.13 7.68
CA LEU A 182 10.58 19.92 8.32
C LEU A 182 11.88 19.89 7.51
N SER A 183 12.35 18.70 7.13
CA SER A 183 13.55 18.54 6.30
C SER A 183 13.40 19.21 4.95
N LEU A 184 12.21 19.16 4.31
CA LEU A 184 11.92 19.89 3.08
C LEU A 184 11.94 21.41 3.28
N LYS A 185 11.35 21.94 4.36
CA LYS A 185 11.43 23.37 4.69
C LYS A 185 12.87 23.83 4.94
N ILE A 186 13.66 23.00 5.63
CA ILE A 186 15.07 23.27 5.91
C ILE A 186 15.93 23.14 4.63
N ALA A 187 15.61 22.16 3.77
CA ALA A 187 16.29 21.89 2.51
C ALA A 187 15.94 22.90 1.41
N ALA A 188 14.73 23.48 1.43
CA ALA A 188 14.30 24.53 0.52
C ALA A 188 15.27 25.73 0.53
N GLY A 189 15.91 26.00 1.68
CA GLY A 189 16.93 27.04 1.83
C GLY A 189 18.38 26.62 1.58
N ARG A 190 18.72 25.32 1.45
CA ARG A 190 20.11 24.83 1.37
C ARG A 190 20.33 23.78 0.28
N SER A 191 21.21 24.06 -0.69
CA SER A 191 21.47 23.18 -1.86
C SER A 191 22.09 21.82 -1.51
N LEU A 192 22.87 21.74 -0.43
CA LEU A 192 23.57 20.53 0.02
C LEU A 192 22.60 19.43 0.47
N ILE A 193 21.52 19.81 1.16
CA ILE A 193 20.53 18.86 1.70
C ILE A 193 19.72 18.25 0.55
N ARG A 194 19.32 19.07 -0.44
CA ARG A 194 18.70 18.60 -1.69
C ARG A 194 19.62 17.68 -2.51
N TYR A 195 20.94 17.87 -2.42
CA TYR A 195 21.89 17.00 -3.09
C TYR A 195 22.01 15.62 -2.43
N CYS A 196 22.01 15.55 -1.09
CA CYS A 196 22.08 14.29 -0.34
C CYS A 196 20.85 13.38 -0.54
N PHE A 197 19.66 13.95 -0.63
CA PHE A 197 18.40 13.21 -0.78
C PHE A 197 18.05 12.75 -2.21
N ARG A 198 18.95 12.99 -3.19
CA ARG A 198 18.69 12.70 -4.61
C ARG A 198 19.62 11.61 -5.12
N SER A 199 19.07 10.44 -5.44
CA SER A 199 19.82 9.29 -5.97
C SER A 199 20.41 9.56 -7.36
N SER A 200 21.57 8.97 -7.67
CA SER A 200 22.20 9.07 -9.00
C SER A 200 21.39 8.34 -10.09
N THR A 201 20.65 7.29 -9.73
CA THR A 201 19.76 6.53 -10.62
C THR A 201 18.51 7.32 -11.00
N GLN A 202 17.92 8.05 -10.05
CA GLN A 202 16.74 8.89 -10.26
C GLN A 202 17.06 10.18 -11.03
N ARG A 203 18.28 10.71 -10.87
CA ARG A 203 18.80 11.75 -11.78
C ARG A 203 18.90 11.24 -13.21
N ARG A 204 19.31 9.99 -13.43
CA ARG A 204 19.35 9.39 -14.78
C ARG A 204 17.97 9.19 -15.41
N LYS A 205 16.92 8.87 -14.62
CA LYS A 205 15.52 8.79 -15.11
C LYS A 205 14.95 10.13 -15.60
N LEU A 206 15.44 11.25 -15.06
CA LEU A 206 15.05 12.63 -15.38
C LEU A 206 16.14 13.42 -16.10
N ASN A 207 17.14 12.76 -16.69
CA ASN A 207 18.22 13.43 -17.43
C ASN A 207 17.76 13.75 -18.86
N GLY A 208 16.94 14.79 -18.96
CA GLY A 208 16.69 15.60 -20.14
C GLY A 208 16.05 16.90 -19.65
N GLY A 209 16.06 17.95 -20.47
CA GLY A 209 15.79 19.33 -20.04
C GLY A 209 14.34 19.64 -19.64
N SER A 210 13.67 18.79 -18.88
CA SER A 210 12.21 18.78 -18.79
C SER A 210 11.61 19.47 -17.58
N VAL A 211 10.44 20.02 -17.87
CA VAL A 211 9.46 20.80 -17.10
C VAL A 211 8.86 20.05 -15.89
N LEU A 212 9.30 18.82 -15.64
CA LEU A 212 8.77 17.91 -14.64
C LEU A 212 9.32 18.24 -13.25
N ARG A 213 8.63 19.14 -12.54
CA ARG A 213 8.83 19.38 -11.10
C ARG A 213 8.30 18.22 -10.24
N LEU A 214 8.61 16.98 -10.59
CA LEU A 214 8.44 15.89 -9.63
C LEU A 214 9.69 15.85 -8.74
N GLU A 215 9.50 16.22 -7.48
CA GLU A 215 10.51 16.04 -6.46
C GLU A 215 10.53 14.57 -6.02
N LEU A 216 11.15 13.73 -6.85
CA LEU A 216 11.43 12.36 -6.48
C LEU A 216 12.55 12.35 -5.43
N ILE A 217 12.22 11.87 -4.23
CA ILE A 217 13.14 11.73 -3.11
C ILE A 217 13.56 10.26 -3.02
N ASP A 218 14.86 10.03 -2.85
CA ASP A 218 15.39 8.69 -2.61
C ASP A 218 15.01 8.23 -1.19
N LYS A 219 14.07 7.29 -1.12
CA LYS A 219 13.46 6.81 0.14
C LYS A 219 14.48 6.17 1.06
N GLU A 220 15.37 5.32 0.56
CA GLU A 220 16.37 4.62 1.38
C GLU A 220 17.27 5.59 2.15
N ARG A 221 17.65 6.69 1.49
CA ARG A 221 18.49 7.73 2.10
C ARG A 221 17.70 8.60 3.07
N PHE A 222 16.43 8.85 2.75
CA PHE A 222 15.55 9.58 3.63
C PHE A 222 15.29 8.80 4.92
N ASP A 223 14.97 7.52 4.83
CA ASP A 223 14.73 6.67 5.99
C ASP A 223 15.99 6.48 6.83
N ALA A 224 17.17 6.33 6.20
CA ALA A 224 18.44 6.32 6.92
C ALA A 224 18.71 7.64 7.68
N PHE A 225 18.38 8.79 7.07
CA PHE A 225 18.50 10.09 7.73
C PHE A 225 17.51 10.24 8.89
N VAL A 226 16.26 9.82 8.71
CA VAL A 226 15.25 9.83 9.77
C VAL A 226 15.68 8.94 10.92
N ALA A 227 16.15 7.72 10.63
CA ALA A 227 16.67 6.79 11.63
C ALA A 227 17.87 7.40 12.38
N PHE A 228 18.79 8.06 11.67
CA PHE A 228 19.91 8.76 12.32
C PHE A 228 19.45 9.84 13.29
N ILE A 229 18.53 10.73 12.87
CA ILE A 229 17.98 11.77 13.77
C ILE A 229 17.27 11.14 14.96
N PHE A 230 16.49 10.08 14.74
CA PHE A 230 15.76 9.40 15.80
C PHE A 230 16.71 8.76 16.83
N THR A 231 17.78 8.11 16.39
CA THR A 231 18.80 7.55 17.29
C THR A 231 19.49 8.64 18.12
N MET A 232 19.79 9.81 17.54
CA MET A 232 20.38 10.93 18.29
C MET A 232 19.42 11.47 19.36
N ILE A 233 18.14 11.61 19.04
CA ILE A 233 17.12 12.02 20.02
C ILE A 233 17.01 10.99 21.14
N LEU A 234 16.99 9.70 20.82
CA LEU A 234 16.90 8.63 21.81
C LEU A 234 18.11 8.61 22.76
N VAL A 235 19.32 8.78 22.23
CA VAL A 235 20.54 8.90 23.05
C VAL A 235 20.47 10.12 23.97
N PHE A 236 20.02 11.27 23.47
CA PHE A 236 19.83 12.46 24.30
C PHE A 236 18.79 12.23 25.40
N LEU A 237 17.71 11.52 25.10
CA LEU A 237 16.63 11.29 26.05
C LEU A 237 17.00 10.29 27.15
N ILE A 238 17.94 9.37 26.87
CA ILE A 238 18.50 8.43 27.85
C ILE A 238 19.61 9.09 28.69
N MET A 239 20.55 9.80 28.06
CA MET A 239 21.70 10.40 28.76
C MET A 239 21.40 11.75 29.41
N GLY A 240 20.47 12.51 28.84
CA GLY A 240 20.01 13.82 29.33
C GLY A 240 19.54 13.81 30.79
N PRO A 241 18.62 12.92 31.21
CA PRO A 241 18.17 12.87 32.59
C PRO A 241 19.31 12.52 33.55
N VAL A 242 20.22 11.62 33.18
CA VAL A 242 21.39 11.26 34.01
C VAL A 242 22.29 12.47 34.25
N MET A 243 22.60 13.24 33.20
CA MET A 243 23.41 14.45 33.33
C MET A 243 22.74 15.54 34.18
N ILE A 244 21.43 15.73 34.01
CA ILE A 244 20.69 16.74 34.77
C ILE A 244 20.58 16.33 36.24
N LEU A 245 20.21 15.08 36.52
CA LEU A 245 20.13 14.51 37.87
C LEU A 245 21.48 14.61 38.61
N TYR A 246 22.59 14.39 37.91
CA TYR A 246 23.93 14.58 38.49
C TYR A 246 24.16 16.03 38.94
N LYS A 247 23.74 17.02 38.13
CA LYS A 247 23.88 18.44 38.47
C LYS A 247 22.98 18.86 39.65
N ILE A 248 21.77 18.31 39.75
CA ILE A 248 20.79 18.67 40.79
C ILE A 248 20.82 17.73 42.01
N ARG A 249 21.90 16.95 42.18
CA ARG A 249 22.04 15.95 43.24
C ARG A 249 21.87 16.50 44.66
N ASN A 250 22.24 17.76 44.88
CA ASN A 250 22.20 18.40 46.19
C ASN A 250 20.87 19.14 46.47
N MET A 251 19.88 19.05 45.57
CA MET A 251 18.57 19.69 45.71
C MET A 251 17.52 18.73 46.29
N ASP A 252 16.34 19.24 46.64
CA ASP A 252 15.21 18.45 47.16
C ASP A 252 14.85 17.25 46.27
N GLY A 253 14.65 16.08 46.88
CA GLY A 253 14.31 14.83 46.17
C GLY A 253 13.05 14.93 45.28
N TYR A 254 12.09 15.79 45.64
CA TYR A 254 10.91 16.04 44.81
C TYR A 254 11.24 16.62 43.43
N ARG A 255 12.26 17.49 43.33
CA ARG A 255 12.68 18.06 42.04
C ARG A 255 13.39 17.02 41.16
N GLN A 256 14.12 16.11 41.79
CA GLN A 256 14.78 15.00 41.08
C GLN A 256 13.74 14.03 40.49
N ILE A 257 12.73 13.66 41.27
CA ILE A 257 11.63 12.79 40.81
C ILE A 257 10.84 13.47 39.68
N LEU A 258 10.55 14.77 39.81
CA LEU A 258 9.84 15.52 38.76
C LEU A 258 10.60 15.54 37.43
N VAL A 259 11.92 15.75 37.48
CA VAL A 259 12.77 15.71 36.27
C VAL A 259 12.79 14.31 35.67
N ALA A 260 12.98 13.27 36.48
CA ALA A 260 12.95 11.89 36.00
C ALA A 260 11.61 11.53 35.34
N LEU A 261 10.49 11.93 35.95
CA LEU A 261 9.14 11.74 35.41
C LEU A 261 8.95 12.48 34.08
N ALA A 262 9.46 13.71 33.97
CA ALA A 262 9.37 14.50 32.74
C ALA A 262 10.12 13.84 31.57
N PHE A 263 11.34 13.37 31.80
CA PHE A 263 12.11 12.67 30.77
C PHE A 263 11.53 11.28 30.44
N ALA A 264 11.06 10.51 31.43
CA ALA A 264 10.41 9.22 31.20
C ALA A 264 9.10 9.36 30.41
N SER A 265 8.30 10.38 30.69
CA SER A 265 7.06 10.66 29.92
C SER A 265 7.36 11.13 28.50
N MET A 266 8.40 11.95 28.30
CA MET A 266 8.87 12.34 26.96
C MET A 266 9.37 11.12 26.17
N PHE A 267 10.09 10.20 26.82
CA PHE A 267 10.55 8.94 26.20
C PHE A 267 9.39 8.03 25.80
N ALA A 268 8.45 7.81 26.71
CA ALA A 268 7.24 7.04 26.42
C ALA A 268 6.45 7.65 25.26
N GLY A 269 6.30 8.98 25.24
CA GLY A 269 5.64 9.72 24.17
C GLY A 269 6.36 9.57 22.83
N LEU A 270 7.69 9.67 22.81
CA LEU A 270 8.51 9.50 21.61
C LEU A 270 8.43 8.06 21.07
N CYS A 271 8.55 7.05 21.92
CA CYS A 271 8.43 5.64 21.53
C CYS A 271 7.03 5.34 20.99
N SER A 272 5.97 5.76 21.68
CA SER A 272 4.58 5.56 21.25
C SER A 272 4.25 6.23 19.91
N SER A 273 4.84 7.39 19.64
CA SER A 273 4.55 8.16 18.44
C SER A 273 5.43 7.80 17.25
N ALA A 274 6.70 7.47 17.48
CA ALA A 274 7.65 7.22 16.39
C ALA A 274 7.71 5.76 15.95
N THR A 275 7.40 4.84 16.85
CA THR A 275 7.37 3.41 16.52
C THR A 275 5.93 2.93 16.46
N SER A 276 5.61 2.04 15.51
CA SER A 276 4.35 1.29 15.52
C SER A 276 4.34 0.22 16.62
N ALA A 277 5.05 0.48 17.73
CA ALA A 277 5.19 -0.45 18.83
C ALA A 277 3.83 -0.68 19.49
N LYS A 278 3.55 -1.94 19.79
CA LYS A 278 2.31 -2.30 20.46
C LYS A 278 2.32 -1.70 21.86
N ARG A 279 1.14 -1.40 22.42
CA ARG A 279 1.00 -0.75 23.73
C ARG A 279 1.87 -1.41 24.81
N HIS A 280 2.00 -2.73 24.80
CA HIS A 280 2.83 -3.48 25.76
C HIS A 280 4.34 -3.34 25.54
N GLU A 281 4.82 -3.14 24.31
CA GLU A 281 6.23 -2.90 24.00
C GLU A 281 6.66 -1.52 24.51
N VAL A 282 5.78 -0.51 24.38
CA VAL A 282 6.00 0.83 24.93
C VAL A 282 6.07 0.78 26.47
N PHE A 283 5.18 0.01 27.11
CA PHE A 283 5.24 -0.19 28.57
C PHE A 283 6.52 -0.87 29.03
N ALA A 284 6.96 -1.93 28.34
CA ALA A 284 8.21 -2.62 28.67
C ALA A 284 9.43 -1.71 28.50
N ALA A 285 9.48 -0.93 27.41
CA ALA A 285 10.59 0.00 27.14
C ALA A 285 10.65 1.17 28.13
N THR A 286 9.51 1.63 28.65
CA THR A 286 9.46 2.74 29.62
C THR A 286 9.79 2.30 31.05
N ALA A 287 9.61 1.00 31.35
CA ALA A 287 9.87 0.43 32.67
C ALA A 287 11.34 0.01 32.88
N ALA A 288 12.10 -0.16 31.80
CA ALA A 288 13.52 -0.49 31.81
C ALA A 288 14.41 0.74 32.06
#